data_AF-A0A7Y4JM51-F1
#
_entry.id   AF-A0A7Y4JM51-F1
#
_cell.length_a   1.000
_cell.length_b   1.000
_cell.length_c   1.000
_cell.angle_alpha   90.00
_cell.angle_beta   90.00
_cell.angle_gamma   90.00
#
_symmetry.space_group_name_H-M   'P 1'
#
loop_
_entity.id
_entity.type
_entity.pdbx_description
1 polymer ?
#
loop_
_entity_poly.entity_id
_entity_poly.type
_entity_poly.pdbx_seq_one_letter_code
_entity_poly.pdbx_strand_id
1 'polypeptide(L)'
;MNPGVRRGPRPRVGALLLAVVLVASACGHAQRPERKTYVVSEDARGVGTAEGPGTGGSGAEAYCGEVQKQCFQKCWRRKPPVTSVPKHSAMHHEYCTKTCREEFMKCVEEQEALERQAARPELRFSSMGAALDWLREHKAEVALGTVVVVAGMAFTLAVAPAGLLVLSPI
;
A
#
# COMPACT_ATOMS: atom_id res chain seq x y z
N MET A 1 -5.52 -33.50 -86.55
CA MET A 1 -6.92 -33.92 -86.78
C MET A 1 -7.42 -34.59 -85.51
N ASN A 2 -8.43 -33.98 -84.88
CA ASN A 2 -9.22 -34.45 -83.71
C ASN A 2 -10.19 -35.59 -84.15
N PRO A 3 -11.03 -36.26 -83.31
CA PRO A 3 -11.60 -35.82 -82.03
C PRO A 3 -11.82 -36.91 -80.95
N GLY A 4 -12.36 -36.53 -79.78
CA GLY A 4 -13.01 -37.50 -78.89
C GLY A 4 -13.35 -37.06 -77.46
N VAL A 5 -14.07 -35.95 -77.28
CA VAL A 5 -14.62 -35.53 -75.98
C VAL A 5 -15.81 -36.42 -75.58
N ARG A 6 -15.87 -36.91 -74.32
CA ARG A 6 -17.15 -37.11 -73.60
C ARG A 6 -17.01 -36.77 -72.10
N ARG A 7 -17.97 -35.97 -71.63
CA ARG A 7 -18.24 -35.58 -70.23
C ARG A 7 -19.12 -36.64 -69.54
N GLY A 8 -18.95 -36.81 -68.23
CA GLY A 8 -19.81 -37.57 -67.32
C GLY A 8 -19.49 -37.24 -65.85
N PRO A 9 -20.39 -37.45 -64.87
CA PRO A 9 -20.72 -36.45 -63.85
C PRO A 9 -20.06 -36.61 -62.47
N ARG A 10 -19.99 -35.49 -61.72
CA ARG A 10 -19.66 -35.42 -60.27
C ARG A 10 -20.83 -35.93 -59.41
N PRO A 11 -20.56 -36.52 -58.24
CA PRO A 11 -20.81 -35.80 -56.98
C PRO A 11 -19.70 -36.01 -55.93
N ARG A 12 -19.14 -34.93 -55.35
CA ARG A 12 -19.47 -34.37 -54.01
C ARG A 12 -19.30 -35.35 -52.85
N VAL A 13 -18.15 -35.31 -52.15
CA VAL A 13 -18.08 -35.38 -50.67
C VAL A 13 -16.84 -34.63 -50.19
N GLY A 14 -17.02 -33.64 -49.32
CA GLY A 14 -16.12 -33.40 -48.19
C GLY A 14 -14.92 -32.48 -48.36
N ALA A 15 -15.10 -31.27 -48.90
CA ALA A 15 -14.19 -30.16 -48.57
C ALA A 15 -14.67 -29.51 -47.26
N LEU A 16 -13.97 -29.76 -46.16
CA LEU A 16 -14.08 -28.93 -44.95
C LEU A 16 -12.73 -28.91 -44.21
N LEU A 17 -11.72 -28.31 -44.86
CA LEU A 17 -10.54 -27.80 -44.18
C LEU A 17 -10.96 -26.53 -43.43
N LEU A 18 -11.40 -26.69 -42.18
CA LEU A 18 -11.54 -25.59 -41.23
C LEU A 18 -10.14 -25.13 -40.80
N ALA A 19 -9.56 -24.23 -41.60
CA ALA A 19 -8.39 -23.45 -41.18
C ALA A 19 -8.86 -22.40 -40.16
N VAL A 20 -8.76 -22.72 -38.88
CA VAL A 20 -8.92 -21.75 -37.79
C VAL A 20 -7.62 -20.96 -37.70
N VAL A 21 -7.52 -19.86 -38.45
CA VAL A 21 -6.50 -18.84 -38.22
C VAL A 21 -7.00 -17.99 -37.06
N LEU A 22 -6.67 -18.38 -35.83
CA LEU A 22 -6.80 -17.48 -34.69
C LEU A 22 -5.70 -16.43 -34.80
N VAL A 23 -6.10 -15.29 -35.37
CA VAL A 23 -5.37 -14.03 -35.32
C VAL A 23 -5.27 -13.62 -33.85
N ALA A 24 -4.17 -13.98 -33.18
CA ALA A 24 -3.82 -13.45 -31.87
C ALA A 24 -3.24 -12.03 -32.04
N SER A 25 -4.03 -11.12 -32.60
CA SER A 25 -3.77 -9.68 -32.56
C SER A 25 -4.31 -9.10 -31.27
N ALA A 26 -3.72 -9.50 -30.16
CA ALA A 26 -3.82 -8.77 -28.91
C ALA A 26 -2.40 -8.35 -28.53
N CYS A 27 -1.88 -7.33 -29.20
CA CYS A 27 -0.91 -6.44 -28.57
C CYS A 27 -1.65 -5.69 -27.45
N GLY A 28 -2.05 -6.42 -26.41
CA GLY A 28 -2.32 -5.85 -25.11
C GLY A 28 -0.97 -5.36 -24.62
N HIS A 29 -0.63 -4.12 -24.95
CA HIS A 29 0.26 -3.34 -24.11
C HIS A 29 -0.46 -3.21 -22.76
N ALA A 30 -0.38 -4.25 -21.93
CA ALA A 30 -0.40 -4.03 -20.50
C ALA A 30 0.75 -3.05 -20.28
N GLN A 31 0.43 -1.76 -20.21
CA GLN A 31 1.37 -0.75 -19.76
C GLN A 31 1.86 -1.27 -18.42
N ARG A 32 3.07 -1.80 -18.43
CA ARG A 32 3.80 -2.17 -17.22
C ARG A 32 3.68 -0.91 -16.35
N PRO A 33 3.03 -0.97 -15.18
CA PRO A 33 2.86 0.22 -14.35
C PRO A 33 4.25 0.79 -14.16
N GLU A 34 4.46 2.03 -14.63
CA GLU A 34 5.77 2.67 -14.54
C GLU A 34 6.08 2.84 -13.06
N ARG A 35 6.77 1.85 -12.48
CA ARG A 35 7.32 1.90 -11.12
C ARG A 35 8.54 2.82 -11.09
N LYS A 36 8.38 4.03 -11.62
CA LYS A 36 9.44 5.03 -11.64
C LYS A 36 9.23 5.94 -10.44
N THR A 37 10.29 6.13 -9.66
CA THR A 37 10.32 7.16 -8.63
C THR A 37 10.53 8.52 -9.30
N TYR A 38 9.74 9.52 -8.93
CA TYR A 38 9.85 10.88 -9.48
C TYR A 38 10.41 11.82 -8.42
N VAL A 39 11.36 12.67 -8.79
CA VAL A 39 11.93 13.66 -7.87
C VAL A 39 11.06 14.91 -7.90
N VAL A 40 10.51 15.26 -6.74
CA VAL A 40 9.73 16.49 -6.52
C VAL A 40 10.69 17.66 -6.24
N SER A 41 11.68 17.45 -5.37
CA SER A 41 12.63 18.47 -4.91
C SER A 41 13.97 17.83 -4.56
N GLU A 42 15.07 18.55 -4.79
CA GLU A 42 16.42 18.15 -4.35
C GLU A 42 16.63 18.27 -2.83
N ASP A 43 15.63 18.84 -2.15
CA ASP A 43 15.65 19.08 -0.71
C ASP A 43 14.25 18.89 -0.13
N ALA A 44 14.14 18.07 0.91
CA ALA A 44 12.92 17.82 1.66
C ALA A 44 12.72 18.76 2.86
N ARG A 45 13.62 19.73 3.09
CA ARG A 45 13.42 20.75 4.12
C ARG A 45 12.13 21.54 3.87
N GLY A 46 11.38 21.80 4.94
CA GLY A 46 10.12 22.54 4.89
C GLY A 46 8.89 21.74 4.50
N VAL A 47 9.03 20.43 4.21
CA VAL A 47 7.89 19.56 3.88
C VAL A 47 7.02 19.31 5.11
N GLY A 48 5.71 19.54 4.99
CA GLY A 48 4.73 19.28 6.06
C GLY A 48 4.85 20.18 7.30
N THR A 49 5.61 21.28 7.24
CA THR A 49 5.79 22.17 8.40
C THR A 49 4.51 22.89 8.84
N ALA A 50 3.49 22.96 7.97
CA ALA A 50 2.18 23.51 8.30
C ALA A 50 1.27 22.51 9.05
N GLU A 51 1.63 21.23 9.11
CA GLU A 51 0.72 20.15 9.55
C GLU A 51 0.98 19.68 10.99
N GLY A 52 1.79 20.42 11.74
CA GLY A 52 2.10 20.14 13.13
C GLY A 52 3.12 19.02 13.33
N PRO A 53 3.42 18.65 14.59
CA PRO A 53 4.48 17.69 14.91
C PRO A 53 4.10 16.28 14.43
N GLY A 54 4.69 15.85 13.31
CA GLY A 54 4.51 14.52 12.74
C GLY A 54 5.24 13.42 13.53
N THR A 55 4.57 12.28 13.69
CA THR A 55 5.01 11.09 14.42
C THR A 55 6.15 10.36 13.69
N GLY A 56 7.31 10.27 14.33
CA GLY A 56 8.48 9.58 13.81
C GLY A 56 8.33 8.05 13.83
N GLY A 57 8.04 7.46 12.68
CA GLY A 57 8.80 6.35 12.07
C GLY A 57 8.94 4.99 12.78
N SER A 58 8.31 4.74 13.92
CA SER A 58 8.48 3.45 14.64
C SER A 58 7.40 2.41 14.33
N GLY A 59 6.30 2.82 13.67
CA GLY A 59 5.10 1.98 13.54
C GLY A 59 4.33 1.84 14.87
N ALA A 60 3.02 1.66 14.78
CA ALA A 60 2.14 1.49 15.93
C ALA A 60 2.60 0.32 16.83
N GLU A 61 3.09 -0.76 16.24
CA GLU A 61 3.45 -2.00 16.91
C GLU A 61 4.69 -1.86 17.78
N ALA A 62 5.71 -1.11 17.36
CA ALA A 62 6.91 -0.93 18.16
C ALA A 62 6.62 -0.06 19.39
N TYR A 63 5.86 1.02 19.21
CA TYR A 63 5.43 1.88 20.32
C TYR A 63 4.53 1.12 21.30
N CYS A 64 3.48 0.46 20.80
CA CYS A 64 2.56 -0.29 21.65
C CYS A 64 3.23 -1.52 22.28
N GLY A 65 4.24 -2.10 21.64
CA GLY A 65 5.07 -3.17 22.22
C GLY A 65 5.80 -2.73 23.49
N GLU A 66 6.35 -1.51 23.54
CA GLU A 66 6.94 -0.96 24.76
C GLU A 66 5.88 -0.68 25.84
N VAL A 67 4.71 -0.18 25.45
CA VAL A 67 3.56 -0.01 26.37
C VAL A 67 3.16 -1.35 27.00
N GLN A 68 3.10 -2.42 26.21
CA GLN A 68 2.76 -3.76 26.68
C GLN A 68 3.78 -4.28 27.71
N LYS A 69 5.08 -4.13 27.43
CA LYS A 69 6.16 -4.51 28.37
C LYS A 69 6.02 -3.77 29.70
N GLN A 70 5.80 -2.45 29.64
CA GLN A 70 5.62 -1.64 30.85
C GLN A 70 4.36 -2.03 31.63
N CYS A 71 3.25 -2.33 30.94
CA CYS A 71 2.04 -2.83 31.57
C CYS A 71 2.32 -4.13 32.34
N PHE A 72 2.97 -5.10 31.69
CA PHE A 72 3.26 -6.40 32.29
C PHE A 72 4.15 -6.25 33.54
N GLN A 73 5.21 -5.45 33.44
CA GLN A 73 6.11 -5.16 34.56
C GLN A 73 5.40 -4.48 35.74
N LYS A 74 4.42 -3.62 35.48
CA LYS A 74 3.60 -3.00 36.54
C LYS A 74 2.63 -4.00 37.16
N CYS A 75 1.98 -4.83 36.35
CA CYS A 75 1.05 -5.86 36.81
C CYS A 75 1.77 -6.89 37.69
N TRP A 76 2.89 -7.45 37.21
CA TRP A 76 3.62 -8.51 37.91
C TRP A 76 4.14 -8.10 39.29
N ARG A 77 4.52 -6.83 39.47
CA ARG A 77 4.99 -6.30 40.76
C ARG A 77 3.87 -6.11 41.78
N ARG A 78 2.65 -5.83 41.32
CA ARG A 78 1.49 -5.53 42.18
C ARG A 78 0.79 -6.81 42.64
N LYS A 79 0.00 -6.69 43.70
CA LYS A 79 -0.93 -7.76 44.08
C LYS A 79 -2.13 -7.70 43.11
N PRO A 80 -2.57 -8.84 42.55
CA PRO A 80 -3.77 -8.88 41.73
C PRO A 80 -4.98 -8.29 42.48
N PRO A 81 -5.86 -7.53 41.80
CA PRO A 81 -7.10 -7.07 42.42
C PRO A 81 -8.02 -8.25 42.75
N VAL A 82 -7.89 -9.36 42.02
CA VAL A 82 -8.67 -10.58 42.23
C VAL A 82 -8.01 -11.41 43.33
N THR A 83 -8.72 -11.61 44.45
CA THR A 83 -8.22 -12.34 45.62
C THR A 83 -7.96 -13.83 45.37
N SER A 84 -8.60 -14.41 44.35
CA SER A 84 -8.42 -15.81 43.94
C SER A 84 -7.13 -16.06 43.15
N VAL A 85 -6.38 -15.00 42.78
CA VAL A 85 -5.15 -15.11 41.99
C VAL A 85 -3.93 -14.90 42.91
N PRO A 86 -3.18 -15.95 43.25
CA PRO A 86 -1.98 -15.80 44.09
C PRO A 86 -0.89 -15.02 43.37
N LYS A 87 -0.19 -14.15 44.09
CA LYS A 87 0.93 -13.38 43.54
C LYS A 87 2.04 -14.33 43.05
N HIS A 88 2.64 -13.96 41.92
CA HIS A 88 3.69 -14.71 41.23
C HIS A 88 3.32 -16.16 40.82
N SER A 89 2.02 -16.49 40.77
CA SER A 89 1.56 -17.78 40.24
C SER A 89 1.45 -17.76 38.72
N ALA A 90 1.30 -18.95 38.12
CA ALA A 90 0.95 -19.09 36.70
C ALA A 90 -0.35 -18.34 36.36
N MET A 91 -1.33 -18.37 37.26
CA MET A 91 -2.61 -17.68 37.11
C MET A 91 -2.43 -16.15 37.18
N HIS A 92 -1.47 -15.64 37.95
CA HIS A 92 -1.10 -14.21 37.93
C HIS A 92 -0.43 -13.83 36.62
N HIS A 93 0.46 -14.69 36.11
CA HIS A 93 1.13 -14.45 34.84
C HIS A 93 0.12 -14.38 33.69
N GLU A 94 -0.82 -15.33 33.64
CA GLU A 94 -1.91 -15.36 32.67
C GLU A 94 -2.79 -14.13 32.78
N TYR A 95 -3.19 -13.75 34.00
CA TYR A 95 -3.95 -12.52 34.27
C TYR A 95 -3.23 -11.29 33.70
N CYS A 96 -1.96 -11.09 34.05
CA CYS A 96 -1.18 -9.96 33.54
C CYS A 96 -1.00 -9.99 32.03
N THR A 97 -0.77 -11.16 31.46
CA THR A 97 -0.62 -11.33 30.00
C THR A 97 -1.91 -10.93 29.28
N LYS A 98 -3.06 -11.42 29.77
CA LYS A 98 -4.36 -11.14 29.17
C LYS A 98 -4.69 -9.65 29.24
N THR A 99 -4.64 -9.08 30.44
CA THR A 99 -4.95 -7.65 30.65
C THR A 99 -4.03 -6.75 29.83
N CYS A 100 -2.72 -7.01 29.83
CA CYS A 100 -1.79 -6.17 29.06
C CYS A 100 -1.87 -6.39 27.55
N ARG A 101 -2.34 -7.56 27.09
CA ARG A 101 -2.64 -7.76 25.67
C ARG A 101 -3.85 -6.95 25.22
N GLU A 102 -4.88 -6.84 26.05
CA GLU A 102 -6.04 -5.99 25.76
C GLU A 102 -5.62 -4.52 25.61
N GLU A 103 -4.78 -4.02 26.52
CA GLU A 103 -4.20 -2.66 26.42
C GLU A 103 -3.32 -2.47 25.18
N PHE A 104 -2.55 -3.49 24.80
CA PHE A 104 -1.77 -3.45 23.56
C PHE A 104 -2.66 -3.31 22.32
N MET A 105 -3.72 -4.13 22.20
CA MET A 105 -4.62 -4.05 21.05
C MET A 105 -5.31 -2.70 20.99
N LYS A 106 -5.74 -2.16 22.13
CA LYS A 106 -6.31 -0.82 22.21
C LYS A 106 -5.32 0.26 21.75
N CYS A 107 -4.07 0.18 22.20
CA CYS A 107 -3.02 1.09 21.74
C CYS A 107 -2.84 1.03 20.22
N VAL A 108 -2.77 -0.18 19.64
CA VAL A 108 -2.64 -0.36 18.19
C VAL A 108 -3.85 0.23 17.46
N GLU A 109 -5.07 -0.06 17.90
CA GLU A 109 -6.29 0.49 17.32
C GLU A 109 -6.31 2.03 17.37
N GLU A 110 -5.87 2.62 18.49
CA GLU A 110 -5.75 4.08 18.63
C GLU A 110 -4.69 4.66 17.68
N GLN A 111 -3.53 4.01 17.56
CA GLN A 111 -2.49 4.45 16.61
C GLN A 111 -2.97 4.33 15.16
N GLU A 112 -3.58 3.21 14.77
CA GLU A 112 -4.17 3.04 13.45
C GLU A 112 -5.29 4.07 13.20
N ALA A 113 -6.11 4.38 14.20
CA ALA A 113 -7.16 5.39 14.07
C ALA A 113 -6.56 6.80 13.90
N LEU A 114 -5.46 7.10 14.58
CA LEU A 114 -4.71 8.33 14.38
C LEU A 114 -4.08 8.36 12.99
N GLU A 115 -3.52 7.25 12.51
CA GLU A 115 -2.99 7.12 11.16
C GLU A 115 -4.08 7.22 10.08
N ARG A 116 -5.30 6.69 10.33
CA ARG A 116 -6.46 6.84 9.43
C ARG A 116 -7.01 8.26 9.43
N GLN A 117 -7.05 8.93 10.58
CA GLN A 117 -7.46 10.34 10.65
C GLN A 117 -6.39 11.27 10.07
N ALA A 118 -5.13 10.90 10.24
CA ALA A 118 -4.00 11.51 9.57
C ALA A 118 -3.81 10.97 8.15
N ALA A 119 -4.64 10.04 7.65
CA ALA A 119 -4.55 9.55 6.28
C ALA A 119 -4.94 10.72 5.40
N ARG A 120 -3.89 11.28 4.81
CA ARG A 120 -3.89 12.59 4.19
C ARG A 120 -4.77 12.49 2.94
N PRO A 121 -5.63 13.48 2.67
CA PRO A 121 -6.51 13.43 1.51
C PRO A 121 -5.70 13.08 0.25
N GLU A 122 -6.18 12.10 -0.52
CA GLU A 122 -5.53 11.72 -1.78
C GLU A 122 -5.50 12.94 -2.71
N LEU A 123 -4.30 13.33 -3.13
CA LEU A 123 -4.14 14.39 -4.12
C LEU A 123 -4.26 13.79 -5.51
N ARG A 124 -5.27 14.21 -6.27
CA ARG A 124 -5.53 13.67 -7.61
C ARG A 124 -5.12 14.66 -8.69
N PHE A 125 -4.30 14.18 -9.63
CA PHE A 125 -3.83 14.97 -10.76
C PHE A 125 -4.07 14.26 -12.09
N SER A 126 -4.31 15.05 -13.14
CA SER A 126 -4.51 14.56 -14.50
C SER A 126 -3.20 14.12 -15.17
N SER A 127 -2.05 14.64 -14.74
CA SER A 127 -0.73 14.32 -15.30
C SER A 127 0.37 14.43 -14.23
N MET A 128 1.49 13.75 -14.47
CA MET A 128 2.64 13.77 -13.55
C MET A 128 3.27 15.15 -13.47
N GLY A 129 3.32 15.89 -14.58
CA GLY A 129 3.81 17.28 -14.58
C GLY A 129 3.01 18.17 -13.63
N ALA A 130 1.68 18.13 -13.73
CA ALA A 130 0.79 18.88 -12.84
C ALA A 130 0.96 18.50 -11.37
N ALA A 131 1.16 17.21 -11.07
CA ALA A 131 1.43 16.75 -9.71
C ALA A 131 2.75 17.32 -9.17
N LEU A 132 3.83 17.24 -9.95
CA LEU A 132 5.15 17.71 -9.53
C LEU A 132 5.18 19.23 -9.35
N ASP A 133 4.54 19.99 -10.25
CA ASP A 133 4.49 21.44 -10.16
C ASP A 133 3.71 21.89 -8.92
N TRP A 134 2.53 21.31 -8.69
CA TRP A 134 1.73 21.60 -7.50
C TRP A 134 2.48 21.24 -6.20
N LEU A 135 3.08 20.06 -6.13
CA LEU A 135 3.86 19.64 -4.94
C LEU A 135 5.07 20.54 -4.68
N ARG A 136 5.67 21.13 -5.71
CA ARG A 136 6.77 22.08 -5.55
C ARG A 136 6.31 23.42 -4.99
N GLU A 137 5.13 23.88 -5.39
CA GLU A 137 4.53 25.13 -4.93
C GLU A 137 3.95 25.00 -3.52
N HIS A 138 3.42 23.83 -3.17
CA HIS A 138 2.73 23.57 -1.90
C HIS A 138 3.51 22.68 -0.92
N LYS A 139 4.85 22.66 -0.98
CA LYS A 139 5.69 21.79 -0.13
C LYS A 139 5.37 21.86 1.36
N ALA A 140 5.08 23.06 1.88
CA ALA A 140 4.81 23.26 3.30
C ALA A 140 3.47 22.67 3.76
N GLU A 141 2.52 22.51 2.83
CA GLU A 141 1.14 22.08 3.08
C GLU A 141 0.98 20.55 2.98
N VAL A 142 2.00 19.85 2.45
CA VAL A 142 1.96 18.42 2.20
C VAL A 142 3.04 17.74 3.02
N ALA A 143 2.69 16.79 3.88
CA ALA A 143 3.67 15.93 4.53
C ALA A 143 3.83 14.58 3.87
N LEU A 144 4.87 13.93 4.38
CA LEU A 144 5.30 12.60 4.03
C LEU A 144 4.18 11.59 4.28
N GLY A 145 4.10 10.60 3.40
CA GLY A 145 3.03 9.60 3.39
C GLY A 145 1.77 10.04 2.64
N THR A 146 1.67 11.30 2.18
CA THR A 146 0.54 11.72 1.31
C THR A 146 0.47 10.84 0.06
N VAL A 147 -0.72 10.31 -0.22
CA VAL A 147 -1.00 9.55 -1.43
C VAL A 147 -1.33 10.52 -2.56
N VAL A 148 -0.58 10.43 -3.65
CA VAL A 148 -0.75 11.22 -4.87
C VAL A 148 -1.16 10.28 -6.00
N VAL A 149 -2.35 10.49 -6.55
CA VAL A 149 -2.90 9.70 -7.65
C VAL A 149 -2.78 10.46 -8.96
N VAL A 150 -2.06 9.89 -9.92
CA VAL A 150 -1.83 10.47 -11.24
C VAL A 150 -2.32 9.51 -12.30
N ALA A 151 -3.33 9.91 -13.09
CA ALA A 151 -3.87 9.11 -14.19
C ALA A 151 -4.19 7.64 -13.80
N GLY A 152 -4.67 7.41 -12.57
CA GLY A 152 -5.02 6.08 -12.04
C GLY A 152 -3.87 5.31 -11.37
N MET A 153 -2.66 5.86 -11.33
CA MET A 153 -1.51 5.29 -10.61
C MET A 153 -1.31 6.01 -9.27
N ALA A 154 -1.08 5.27 -8.19
CA ALA A 154 -0.87 5.83 -6.86
C ALA A 154 0.62 5.88 -6.49
N PHE A 155 1.01 7.00 -5.89
CA PHE A 155 2.35 7.28 -5.41
C PHE A 155 2.28 7.78 -3.97
N THR A 156 3.34 7.56 -3.20
CA THR A 156 3.52 8.12 -1.85
C THR A 156 4.60 9.19 -1.87
N LEU A 157 4.34 10.32 -1.22
CA LEU A 157 5.35 11.35 -0.99
C LEU A 157 6.31 10.89 0.11
N ALA A 158 7.59 10.75 -0.20
CA ALA A 158 8.61 10.22 0.71
C ALA A 158 9.93 10.98 0.58
N VAL A 159 10.82 10.79 1.55
CA VAL A 159 12.19 11.30 1.50
C VAL A 159 13.14 10.16 1.15
N ALA A 160 13.90 10.33 0.07
CA ALA A 160 14.93 9.38 -0.33
C ALA A 160 16.15 9.48 0.62
N PRO A 161 17.02 8.45 0.70
CA PRO A 161 18.21 8.46 1.55
C PRO A 161 19.19 9.63 1.34
N ALA A 162 19.08 10.35 0.22
CA ALA A 162 19.85 11.56 -0.09
C ALA A 162 19.18 12.88 0.35
N GLY A 163 18.05 12.83 1.07
CA GLY A 163 17.29 14.02 1.47
C GLY A 163 16.40 14.59 0.36
N LEU A 164 16.31 13.91 -0.79
CA LEU A 164 15.44 14.30 -1.91
C LEU A 164 13.98 14.02 -1.57
N LEU A 165 13.08 14.96 -1.90
CA LEU A 165 11.65 14.72 -1.86
C LEU A 165 11.24 13.98 -3.13
N VAL A 166 10.60 12.82 -2.99
CA VAL A 166 10.25 11.94 -4.11
C VAL A 166 8.83 11.44 -4.03
N LEU A 167 8.25 11.12 -5.19
CA LEU A 167 7.06 10.28 -5.32
C LEU A 167 7.50 8.85 -5.60
N SER A 168 7.22 7.96 -4.66
CA SER A 168 7.49 6.53 -4.79
C SER A 168 6.20 5.77 -5.16
N PRO A 169 6.22 4.88 -6.16
CA PRO A 169 5.05 4.06 -6.47
C PRO A 169 4.68 3.14 -5.28
N ILE A 170 3.38 2.91 -5.09
CA ILE A 170 2.80 1.96 -4.11
C ILE A 170 2.79 0.54 -4.67
#